data_AF-T0Q7Q4-F1
#
_entry.id   AF-T0Q7Q4-F1
#
_cell.length_a   1.000
_cell.length_b   1.000
_cell.length_c   1.000
_cell.angle_alpha   90.00
_cell.angle_beta   90.00
_cell.angle_gamma   90.00
#
_symmetry.space_group_name_H-M   'P 1'
#
loop_
_entity.id
_entity.type
_entity.pdbx_description
1 polymer ?
#
loop_
_entity_poly.entity_id
_entity_poly.type
_entity_poly.pdbx_seq_one_letter_code
_entity_poly.pdbx_strand_id
1 'polypeptide(L)'
;MASFAEAAKALAAQKMTTTDNGALTHATTTSARVDLFAGVLRGTSLNDLEAKLVASYAEDPLHTLKIIAYIRDIRGGKGERLLGRQALAWLATHDTRALLHNLEHYVSVYGRYDDLLALVGTPAETFALSIFAQQLKKDLAALHDGKPISLCAKWVPSENKKADKKDHVNGKLAKLLNVRSAELRKTYLSPLRKSLTLLESLMCAKEWEKINLNKVPSVAMKNHGKPKHAFERHLPDAFATWKAGLKTGETKVNAAVLYPHQIVDAYYNGQPKDELLEAQWAVLETATRALGTLTQTLVMSDVSGSMSGTPMQVSIALGIMVSSIVSDEFHNLVLTFESSPRFHHIDGDSLHAKVKSLRGAPWGGSTDFAAAFRAVIHLGVSKQIPRERMPKKLIVVSDMQFDRADRNFETNYAVLAKEFAAANYDVPHLVFWNVNGNAMDFAALATQASVSLISGFSPNVLKAVLAGEDAPTPFQTMLTALLDVRYDLITLPPEAADADLGFELV
;
A
#
# COMPACT_ATOMS: atom_id res chain seq x y z
N MET A 1 -14.75 1.97 -39.67
CA MET A 1 -14.98 2.07 -38.21
C MET A 1 -13.61 2.17 -37.56
N ALA A 2 -13.34 3.27 -36.84
CA ALA A 2 -12.09 3.40 -36.08
C ALA A 2 -12.08 2.33 -34.96
N SER A 3 -10.93 1.71 -34.72
CA SER A 3 -10.77 0.76 -33.63
C SER A 3 -10.96 1.45 -32.27
N PHE A 4 -11.35 0.70 -31.24
CA PHE A 4 -11.47 1.24 -29.87
C PHE A 4 -10.16 1.91 -29.39
N ALA A 5 -9.01 1.39 -29.83
CA ALA A 5 -7.69 1.96 -29.56
C ALA A 5 -7.47 3.32 -30.24
N GLU A 6 -7.96 3.51 -31.47
CA GLU A 6 -7.90 4.80 -32.18
C GLU A 6 -8.85 5.83 -31.57
N ALA A 7 -10.04 5.41 -31.12
CA ALA A 7 -10.98 6.26 -30.41
C ALA A 7 -10.45 6.69 -29.03
N ALA A 8 -9.82 5.77 -28.29
CA ALA A 8 -9.16 6.06 -27.02
C ALA A 8 -7.98 7.04 -27.21
N LYS A 9 -7.16 6.86 -28.26
CA LYS A 9 -6.08 7.80 -28.61
C LYS A 9 -6.60 9.19 -28.99
N ALA A 10 -7.69 9.27 -29.76
CA ALA A 10 -8.30 10.56 -30.11
C ALA A 10 -8.88 11.30 -28.88
N LEU A 11 -9.49 10.55 -27.94
CA LEU A 11 -9.99 11.10 -26.67
C LEU A 11 -8.84 11.50 -25.73
N ALA A 12 -7.75 10.72 -25.71
CA ALA A 12 -6.54 11.02 -24.95
C ALA A 12 -5.82 12.28 -25.47
N ALA A 13 -5.73 12.46 -26.80
CA ALA A 13 -5.13 13.65 -27.41
C ALA A 13 -5.88 14.95 -27.03
N GLN A 14 -7.18 14.86 -26.69
CA GLN A 14 -7.98 15.99 -26.19
C GLN A 14 -7.81 16.25 -24.67
N LYS A 15 -7.13 15.35 -23.93
CA LYS A 15 -6.96 15.40 -22.46
C LYS A 15 -5.48 15.29 -22.03
N MET A 16 -4.58 15.84 -22.83
CA MET A 16 -3.17 16.00 -22.45
C MET A 16 -3.05 17.09 -21.37
N THR A 17 -2.22 16.84 -20.35
CA THR A 17 -1.83 17.84 -19.35
C THR A 17 -0.30 17.89 -19.27
N THR A 18 0.25 18.73 -18.38
CA THR A 18 1.68 18.78 -18.09
C THR A 18 1.99 18.35 -16.67
N THR A 19 3.10 17.63 -16.46
CA THR A 19 3.70 17.46 -15.13
C THR A 19 4.07 18.82 -14.53
N ASP A 20 4.34 18.88 -13.22
CA ASP A 20 4.89 20.09 -12.59
C ASP A 20 6.23 20.52 -13.21
N ASN A 21 6.96 19.56 -13.81
CA ASN A 21 8.20 19.78 -14.54
C ASN A 21 7.99 20.10 -16.04
N GLY A 22 6.75 20.25 -16.49
CA GLY A 22 6.39 20.73 -17.83
C GLY A 22 6.47 19.70 -18.97
N ALA A 23 6.40 18.39 -18.66
CA ALA A 23 6.33 17.28 -19.62
C ALA A 23 4.88 16.98 -20.00
N LEU A 24 4.56 16.71 -21.29
CA LEU A 24 3.22 16.24 -21.65
C LEU A 24 2.98 14.84 -21.08
N THR A 25 1.82 14.69 -20.48
CA THR A 25 1.39 13.50 -19.75
C THR A 25 -0.12 13.36 -19.89
N HIS A 26 -0.65 12.20 -19.53
CA HIS A 26 -2.08 11.96 -19.63
C HIS A 26 -2.76 12.42 -18.34
N ALA A 27 -3.73 13.34 -18.44
CA ALA A 27 -4.58 13.70 -17.27
C ALA A 27 -5.47 12.53 -16.80
N THR A 28 -5.63 11.53 -17.65
CA THR A 28 -6.42 10.33 -17.45
C THR A 28 -5.86 9.20 -18.30
N THR A 29 -5.91 7.98 -17.82
CA THR A 29 -5.56 6.78 -18.59
C THR A 29 -6.63 6.40 -19.62
N THR A 30 -7.73 7.15 -19.71
CA THR A 30 -8.98 6.84 -20.45
C THR A 30 -9.84 5.73 -19.83
N SER A 31 -9.44 5.17 -18.69
CA SER A 31 -10.29 4.35 -17.81
C SER A 31 -10.29 4.96 -16.41
N ALA A 32 -11.46 5.41 -15.95
CA ALA A 32 -11.62 5.97 -14.62
C ALA A 32 -11.32 4.94 -13.52
N ARG A 33 -11.52 3.64 -13.81
CA ARG A 33 -11.12 2.55 -12.92
C ARG A 33 -9.61 2.50 -12.72
N VAL A 34 -8.84 2.60 -13.81
CA VAL A 34 -7.36 2.63 -13.73
C VAL A 34 -6.89 3.93 -13.08
N ASP A 35 -7.56 5.05 -13.34
CA ASP A 35 -7.25 6.33 -12.69
C ASP A 35 -7.43 6.26 -11.17
N LEU A 36 -8.49 5.60 -10.69
CA LEU A 36 -8.70 5.35 -9.26
C LEU A 36 -7.66 4.35 -8.71
N PHE A 37 -7.41 3.25 -9.45
CA PHE A 37 -6.49 2.20 -9.03
C PHE A 37 -5.04 2.65 -8.96
N ALA A 38 -4.53 3.42 -9.93
CA ALA A 38 -3.14 3.86 -9.98
C ALA A 38 -2.96 5.27 -9.39
N GLY A 39 -3.96 6.15 -9.47
CA GLY A 39 -3.83 7.56 -9.09
C GLY A 39 -4.13 7.88 -7.62
N VAL A 40 -4.62 6.93 -6.81
CA VAL A 40 -4.94 7.17 -5.39
C VAL A 40 -3.92 6.55 -4.45
N LEU A 41 -3.20 7.38 -3.70
CA LEU A 41 -2.23 6.96 -2.69
C LEU A 41 -2.04 8.08 -1.65
N ARG A 42 -1.24 7.83 -0.61
CA ARG A 42 -0.97 8.84 0.43
C ARG A 42 -0.56 10.18 -0.18
N GLY A 43 -1.28 11.22 0.21
CA GLY A 43 -1.11 12.59 -0.31
C GLY A 43 -2.27 13.04 -1.19
N THR A 44 -3.00 12.11 -1.82
CA THR A 44 -4.19 12.45 -2.62
C THR A 44 -5.21 13.22 -1.80
N SER A 45 -5.70 14.33 -2.34
CA SER A 45 -6.71 15.17 -1.67
C SER A 45 -8.07 14.48 -1.61
N LEU A 46 -8.93 14.91 -0.69
CA LEU A 46 -10.30 14.38 -0.61
C LEU A 46 -11.08 14.64 -1.91
N ASN A 47 -10.96 15.84 -2.48
CA ASN A 47 -11.67 16.22 -3.70
C ASN A 47 -11.25 15.34 -4.88
N ASP A 48 -9.94 15.07 -5.02
CA ASP A 48 -9.43 14.23 -6.11
C ASP A 48 -9.86 12.77 -5.95
N LEU A 49 -9.86 12.28 -4.70
CA LEU A 49 -10.37 10.95 -4.38
C LEU A 49 -11.84 10.82 -4.76
N GLU A 50 -12.69 11.77 -4.33
CA GLU A 50 -14.13 11.75 -4.64
C GLU A 50 -14.39 11.85 -6.14
N ALA A 51 -13.67 12.71 -6.87
CA ALA A 51 -13.80 12.82 -8.32
C ALA A 51 -13.46 11.49 -9.03
N LYS A 52 -12.38 10.81 -8.62
CA LYS A 52 -11.99 9.51 -9.16
C LYS A 52 -12.98 8.40 -8.78
N LEU A 53 -13.51 8.43 -7.56
CA LEU A 53 -14.54 7.47 -7.11
C LEU A 53 -15.82 7.61 -7.94
N VAL A 54 -16.32 8.85 -8.14
CA VAL A 54 -17.50 9.11 -8.96
C VAL A 54 -17.31 8.61 -10.40
N ALA A 55 -16.18 8.96 -11.02
CA ALA A 55 -15.89 8.55 -12.39
C ALA A 55 -15.74 7.01 -12.52
N SER A 56 -15.04 6.37 -11.59
CA SER A 56 -14.87 4.91 -11.57
C SER A 56 -16.19 4.19 -11.34
N TYR A 57 -17.03 4.68 -10.42
CA TYR A 57 -18.32 4.05 -10.11
C TYR A 57 -19.30 4.14 -11.29
N ALA A 58 -19.28 5.26 -12.01
CA ALA A 58 -20.08 5.42 -13.22
C ALA A 58 -19.62 4.49 -14.36
N GLU A 59 -18.32 4.16 -14.42
CA GLU A 59 -17.79 3.19 -15.39
C GLU A 59 -18.09 1.74 -14.98
N ASP A 60 -17.89 1.40 -13.70
CA ASP A 60 -18.08 0.04 -13.17
C ASP A 60 -18.21 0.07 -11.63
N PRO A 61 -19.43 -0.11 -11.10
CA PRO A 61 -19.66 -0.13 -9.66
C PRO A 61 -18.88 -1.25 -8.94
N LEU A 62 -18.84 -2.45 -9.51
CA LEU A 62 -18.22 -3.61 -8.85
C LEU A 62 -16.70 -3.44 -8.74
N HIS A 63 -16.04 -3.02 -9.82
CA HIS A 63 -14.61 -2.73 -9.77
C HIS A 63 -14.30 -1.62 -8.79
N THR A 64 -15.14 -0.58 -8.71
CA THR A 64 -14.94 0.51 -7.75
C THR A 64 -15.00 0.00 -6.30
N LEU A 65 -15.99 -0.84 -5.97
CA LEU A 65 -16.07 -1.46 -4.64
C LEU A 65 -14.82 -2.31 -4.33
N LYS A 66 -14.36 -3.12 -5.28
CA LYS A 66 -13.13 -3.92 -5.13
C LYS A 66 -11.89 -3.03 -4.98
N ILE A 67 -11.81 -1.90 -5.69
CA ILE A 67 -10.71 -0.94 -5.55
C ILE A 67 -10.74 -0.28 -4.16
N ILE A 68 -11.90 0.05 -3.60
CA ILE A 68 -12.01 0.57 -2.22
C ILE A 68 -11.45 -0.45 -1.22
N ALA A 69 -11.76 -1.75 -1.39
CA ALA A 69 -11.20 -2.81 -0.56
C ALA A 69 -9.67 -2.89 -0.73
N TYR A 70 -9.18 -2.86 -1.97
CA TYR A 70 -7.74 -2.88 -2.31
C TYR A 70 -6.97 -1.69 -1.72
N ILE A 71 -7.54 -0.47 -1.79
CA ILE A 71 -6.96 0.74 -1.19
C ILE A 71 -6.80 0.54 0.31
N ARG A 72 -7.83 0.04 1.00
CA ARG A 72 -7.81 -0.09 2.45
C ARG A 72 -6.96 -1.25 2.95
N ASP A 73 -6.85 -2.32 2.19
CA ASP A 73 -6.28 -3.59 2.59
C ASP A 73 -4.76 -3.52 2.85
N ILE A 74 -4.37 -3.63 4.11
CA ILE A 74 -2.95 -3.60 4.53
C ILE A 74 -2.21 -4.93 4.28
N ARG A 75 -2.93 -6.01 4.04
CA ARG A 75 -2.35 -7.36 3.91
C ARG A 75 -2.15 -7.79 2.45
N GLY A 76 -3.04 -7.35 1.56
CA GLY A 76 -2.97 -7.68 0.13
C GLY A 76 -2.87 -6.48 -0.80
N GLY A 77 -3.28 -5.29 -0.34
CA GLY A 77 -3.36 -4.10 -1.18
C GLY A 77 -2.44 -2.96 -0.71
N LYS A 78 -2.94 -1.73 -0.83
CA LYS A 78 -2.16 -0.51 -0.57
C LYS A 78 -2.04 -0.16 0.92
N GLY A 79 -3.01 -0.57 1.73
CA GLY A 79 -3.06 -0.28 3.16
C GLY A 79 -3.30 1.20 3.52
N GLU A 80 -3.90 1.98 2.61
CA GLU A 80 -4.19 3.39 2.79
C GLU A 80 -5.43 3.60 3.66
N ARG A 81 -5.19 3.71 4.97
CA ARG A 81 -6.25 3.83 5.97
C ARG A 81 -7.12 5.08 5.80
N LEU A 82 -6.50 6.25 5.61
CA LEU A 82 -7.25 7.52 5.53
C LEU A 82 -8.12 7.55 4.28
N LEU A 83 -7.53 7.24 3.12
CA LEU A 83 -8.23 7.22 1.83
C LEU A 83 -9.32 6.15 1.82
N GLY A 84 -9.06 4.95 2.38
CA GLY A 84 -10.08 3.93 2.55
C GLY A 84 -11.28 4.40 3.37
N ARG A 85 -11.05 5.15 4.47
CA ARG A 85 -12.16 5.73 5.27
C ARG A 85 -12.94 6.79 4.52
N GLN A 86 -12.23 7.67 3.82
CA GLN A 86 -12.85 8.70 3.00
C GLN A 86 -13.70 8.08 1.89
N ALA A 87 -13.21 7.02 1.24
CA ALA A 87 -13.97 6.28 0.24
C ALA A 87 -15.21 5.57 0.83
N LEU A 88 -15.12 5.00 2.03
CA LEU A 88 -16.29 4.44 2.72
C LEU A 88 -17.33 5.51 3.08
N ALA A 89 -16.88 6.68 3.55
CA ALA A 89 -17.76 7.81 3.87
C ALA A 89 -18.44 8.38 2.60
N TRP A 90 -17.71 8.45 1.48
CA TRP A 90 -18.26 8.80 0.17
C TRP A 90 -19.30 7.77 -0.30
N LEU A 91 -19.01 6.47 -0.18
CA LEU A 91 -19.95 5.42 -0.58
C LEU A 91 -21.23 5.45 0.26
N ALA A 92 -21.14 5.86 1.54
CA ALA A 92 -22.28 6.01 2.43
C ALA A 92 -23.29 7.09 2.00
N THR A 93 -22.87 8.04 1.16
CA THR A 93 -23.75 9.08 0.60
C THR A 93 -24.07 8.84 -0.87
N HIS A 94 -23.18 8.16 -1.61
CA HIS A 94 -23.35 7.86 -3.03
C HIS A 94 -24.24 6.65 -3.30
N ASP A 95 -23.94 5.52 -2.65
CA ASP A 95 -24.71 4.27 -2.74
C ASP A 95 -24.65 3.53 -1.41
N THR A 96 -25.50 3.97 -0.48
CA THR A 96 -25.59 3.38 0.86
C THR A 96 -25.84 1.89 0.79
N ARG A 97 -26.67 1.42 -0.16
CA ARG A 97 -27.02 0.00 -0.28
C ARG A 97 -25.79 -0.85 -0.60
N ALA A 98 -24.99 -0.43 -1.57
CA ALA A 98 -23.74 -1.11 -1.92
C ALA A 98 -22.73 -1.11 -0.77
N LEU A 99 -22.66 -0.01 0.01
CA LEU A 99 -21.85 0.04 1.22
C LEU A 99 -22.32 -0.99 2.26
N LEU A 100 -23.60 -0.96 2.63
CA LEU A 100 -24.12 -1.81 3.71
C LEU A 100 -23.94 -3.29 3.38
N HIS A 101 -24.17 -3.69 2.12
CA HIS A 101 -23.96 -5.05 1.63
C HIS A 101 -22.55 -5.58 1.88
N ASN A 102 -21.54 -4.71 1.75
CA ASN A 102 -20.13 -5.11 1.83
C ASN A 102 -19.44 -4.68 3.14
N LEU A 103 -20.12 -3.93 4.02
CA LEU A 103 -19.48 -3.22 5.14
C LEU A 103 -18.79 -4.15 6.14
N GLU A 104 -19.38 -5.29 6.45
CA GLU A 104 -18.76 -6.27 7.35
C GLU A 104 -17.41 -6.75 6.80
N HIS A 105 -17.32 -7.03 5.49
CA HIS A 105 -16.07 -7.42 4.83
C HIS A 105 -15.05 -6.29 4.81
N TYR A 106 -15.47 -5.06 4.51
CA TYR A 106 -14.58 -3.89 4.56
C TYR A 106 -13.88 -3.73 5.91
N VAL A 107 -14.55 -4.02 7.03
CA VAL A 107 -13.98 -3.76 8.37
C VAL A 107 -13.36 -4.99 9.04
N SER A 108 -13.82 -6.20 8.71
CA SER A 108 -13.33 -7.45 9.33
C SER A 108 -12.23 -8.14 8.52
N VAL A 109 -12.22 -7.99 7.19
CA VAL A 109 -11.27 -8.69 6.29
C VAL A 109 -10.17 -7.77 5.77
N TYR A 110 -10.55 -6.59 5.26
CA TYR A 110 -9.63 -5.66 4.59
C TYR A 110 -9.16 -4.52 5.51
N GLY A 111 -10.05 -4.06 6.39
CA GLY A 111 -9.85 -2.91 7.25
C GLY A 111 -9.75 -3.28 8.73
N ARG A 112 -10.34 -2.43 9.56
CA ARG A 112 -10.46 -2.60 11.00
C ARG A 112 -11.80 -2.05 11.46
N TYR A 113 -12.29 -2.52 12.60
CA TYR A 113 -13.53 -1.99 13.19
C TYR A 113 -13.51 -0.48 13.46
N ASP A 114 -12.34 0.16 13.67
CA ASP A 114 -12.30 1.61 13.82
C ASP A 114 -12.57 2.39 12.52
N ASP A 115 -12.68 1.72 11.37
CA ASP A 115 -13.11 2.33 10.12
C ASP A 115 -14.62 2.62 10.10
N LEU A 116 -15.42 1.90 10.90
CA LEU A 116 -16.85 2.21 11.12
C LEU A 116 -17.07 3.61 11.70
N LEU A 117 -16.08 4.14 12.43
CA LEU A 117 -16.14 5.50 12.98
C LEU A 117 -16.19 6.58 11.89
N ALA A 118 -15.72 6.28 10.66
CA ALA A 118 -15.83 7.18 9.54
C ALA A 118 -17.27 7.33 9.01
N LEU A 119 -18.17 6.43 9.42
CA LEU A 119 -19.57 6.42 8.99
C LEU A 119 -20.50 7.13 9.97
N VAL A 120 -19.99 7.60 11.10
CA VAL A 120 -20.77 8.41 12.04
C VAL A 120 -21.11 9.74 11.38
N GLY A 121 -22.39 10.12 11.42
CA GLY A 121 -22.95 11.28 10.72
C GLY A 121 -23.38 11.02 9.28
N THR A 122 -23.22 9.81 8.77
CA THR A 122 -23.64 9.42 7.41
C THR A 122 -24.95 8.62 7.43
N PRO A 123 -25.62 8.41 6.27
CA PRO A 123 -26.77 7.51 6.18
C PRO A 123 -26.51 6.07 6.64
N ALA A 124 -25.24 5.62 6.65
CA ALA A 124 -24.85 4.29 7.08
C ALA A 124 -24.59 4.17 8.59
N GLU A 125 -24.69 5.26 9.37
CA GLU A 125 -24.32 5.29 10.80
C GLU A 125 -24.99 4.16 11.60
N THR A 126 -26.32 4.04 11.51
CA THR A 126 -27.08 3.06 12.32
C THR A 126 -26.62 1.63 12.05
N PHE A 127 -26.39 1.28 10.78
CA PHE A 127 -25.90 -0.04 10.41
C PHE A 127 -24.43 -0.26 10.79
N ALA A 128 -23.58 0.76 10.64
CA ALA A 128 -22.19 0.69 11.10
C ALA A 128 -22.10 0.43 12.60
N LEU A 129 -22.96 1.08 13.39
CA LEU A 129 -23.05 0.86 14.84
C LEU A 129 -23.68 -0.50 15.19
N SER A 130 -24.61 -1.02 14.38
CA SER A 130 -25.16 -2.36 14.59
C SER A 130 -24.10 -3.44 14.39
N ILE A 131 -23.16 -3.29 13.44
CA ILE A 131 -22.01 -4.20 13.28
C ILE A 131 -21.15 -4.22 14.55
N PHE A 132 -20.85 -3.06 15.14
CA PHE A 132 -20.17 -2.99 16.43
C PHE A 132 -20.94 -3.77 17.51
N ALA A 133 -22.23 -3.50 17.67
CA ALA A 133 -23.07 -4.13 18.68
C ALA A 133 -23.14 -5.66 18.51
N GLN A 134 -23.37 -6.14 17.29
CA GLN A 134 -23.44 -7.56 16.98
C GLN A 134 -22.10 -8.26 17.22
N GLN A 135 -20.99 -7.68 16.78
CA GLN A 135 -19.68 -8.28 17.02
C GLN A 135 -19.32 -8.29 18.51
N LEU A 136 -19.66 -7.26 19.28
CA LEU A 136 -19.45 -7.25 20.73
C LEU A 136 -20.24 -8.37 21.43
N LYS A 137 -21.48 -8.65 21.00
CA LYS A 137 -22.27 -9.80 21.49
C LYS A 137 -21.60 -11.13 21.14
N LYS A 138 -21.17 -11.30 19.88
CA LYS A 138 -20.44 -12.50 19.42
C LYS A 138 -19.15 -12.72 20.22
N ASP A 139 -18.36 -11.66 20.42
CA ASP A 139 -17.11 -11.71 21.18
C ASP A 139 -17.36 -12.05 22.65
N LEU A 140 -18.43 -11.53 23.27
CA LEU A 140 -18.76 -11.85 24.67
C LEU A 140 -19.15 -13.32 24.85
N ALA A 141 -19.96 -13.85 23.93
CA ALA A 141 -20.30 -15.27 23.91
C ALA A 141 -19.05 -16.14 23.71
N ALA A 142 -18.21 -15.80 22.73
CA ALA A 142 -16.94 -16.50 22.48
C ALA A 142 -16.01 -16.45 23.70
N LEU A 143 -15.93 -15.33 24.42
CA LEU A 143 -15.16 -15.21 25.64
C LEU A 143 -15.66 -16.16 26.73
N HIS A 144 -16.97 -16.27 26.92
CA HIS A 144 -17.57 -17.21 27.89
C HIS A 144 -17.28 -18.67 27.54
N ASP A 145 -17.25 -18.99 26.24
CA ASP A 145 -16.90 -20.31 25.72
C ASP A 145 -15.38 -20.60 25.71
N GLY A 146 -14.53 -19.65 26.14
CA GLY A 146 -13.08 -19.78 26.06
C GLY A 146 -12.52 -19.76 24.62
N LYS A 147 -13.28 -19.27 23.65
CA LYS A 147 -12.91 -19.16 22.24
C LYS A 147 -12.19 -17.84 21.95
N PRO A 148 -11.34 -17.77 20.90
CA PRO A 148 -10.75 -16.51 20.44
C PRO A 148 -11.81 -15.47 20.08
N ILE A 149 -11.55 -14.21 20.42
CA ILE A 149 -12.45 -13.07 20.14
C ILE A 149 -11.83 -12.12 19.10
N SER A 150 -12.67 -11.29 18.48
CA SER A 150 -12.21 -10.26 17.56
C SER A 150 -11.54 -9.07 18.25
N LEU A 151 -10.92 -8.17 17.46
CA LEU A 151 -10.40 -6.90 17.96
C LEU A 151 -11.47 -5.79 18.06
N CYS A 152 -12.75 -6.08 17.87
CA CYS A 152 -13.83 -5.08 17.85
C CYS A 152 -13.81 -4.19 19.11
N ALA A 153 -13.79 -4.81 20.30
CA ALA A 153 -13.79 -4.07 21.57
C ALA A 153 -12.59 -3.11 21.75
N LYS A 154 -11.46 -3.38 21.09
CA LYS A 154 -10.27 -2.49 21.09
C LYS A 154 -10.61 -1.13 20.48
N TRP A 155 -11.44 -1.13 19.45
CA TRP A 155 -11.67 0.03 18.58
C TRP A 155 -12.87 0.89 18.98
N VAL A 156 -13.73 0.41 19.88
CA VAL A 156 -14.83 1.20 20.43
C VAL A 156 -14.28 2.39 21.24
N PRO A 157 -14.71 3.64 20.98
CA PRO A 157 -14.30 4.78 21.80
C PRO A 157 -14.67 4.60 23.28
N SER A 158 -13.70 4.84 24.16
CA SER A 158 -13.97 4.88 25.60
C SER A 158 -14.79 6.13 25.96
N GLU A 159 -15.78 5.95 26.84
CA GLU A 159 -16.66 7.00 27.33
C GLU A 159 -15.87 8.26 27.76
N ASN A 160 -16.34 9.44 27.33
CA ASN A 160 -15.77 10.75 27.67
C ASN A 160 -14.32 10.99 27.20
N LYS A 161 -13.75 10.14 26.33
CA LYS A 161 -12.46 10.39 25.68
C LYS A 161 -12.65 11.21 24.39
N LYS A 162 -11.54 11.73 23.85
CA LYS A 162 -11.54 12.66 22.69
C LYS A 162 -12.42 12.20 21.51
N ALA A 163 -12.32 10.92 21.13
CA ALA A 163 -13.11 10.37 20.03
C ALA A 163 -14.62 10.28 20.38
N ASP A 164 -14.95 9.87 21.60
CA ASP A 164 -16.34 9.76 22.05
C ASP A 164 -17.00 11.13 22.26
N LYS A 165 -16.27 12.14 22.73
CA LYS A 165 -16.77 13.51 22.85
C LYS A 165 -17.19 14.13 21.52
N LYS A 166 -16.60 13.67 20.42
CA LYS A 166 -16.90 14.17 19.08
C LYS A 166 -18.15 13.50 18.51
N ASP A 167 -18.20 12.17 18.61
CA ASP A 167 -19.09 11.34 17.80
C ASP A 167 -20.18 10.64 18.64
N HIS A 168 -20.08 10.71 19.98
CA HIS A 168 -20.97 10.10 20.97
C HIS A 168 -21.22 8.60 20.78
N VAL A 169 -20.25 7.89 20.20
CA VAL A 169 -20.35 6.47 19.82
C VAL A 169 -20.67 5.58 21.02
N ASN A 170 -20.13 5.86 22.20
CA ASN A 170 -20.37 5.05 23.38
C ASN A 170 -21.86 5.07 23.77
N GLY A 171 -22.47 6.26 23.83
CA GLY A 171 -23.88 6.43 24.16
C GLY A 171 -24.80 5.82 23.09
N LYS A 172 -24.47 6.01 21.81
CA LYS A 172 -25.21 5.41 20.68
C LYS A 172 -25.17 3.88 20.72
N LEU A 173 -24.00 3.29 20.97
CA LEU A 173 -23.84 1.84 21.11
C LEU A 173 -24.54 1.29 22.35
N ALA A 174 -24.49 1.99 23.48
CA ALA A 174 -25.17 1.59 24.70
C ALA A 174 -26.69 1.50 24.45
N LYS A 175 -27.25 2.49 23.75
CA LYS A 175 -28.66 2.50 23.32
C LYS A 175 -29.00 1.29 22.41
N LEU A 176 -28.17 1.01 21.40
CA LEU A 176 -28.38 -0.16 20.50
C LEU A 176 -28.27 -1.51 21.21
N LEU A 177 -27.47 -1.58 22.27
CA LEU A 177 -27.34 -2.79 23.09
C LEU A 177 -28.39 -2.87 24.22
N ASN A 178 -29.27 -1.88 24.33
CA ASN A 178 -30.25 -1.72 25.40
C ASN A 178 -29.61 -1.79 26.81
N VAL A 179 -28.48 -1.11 26.98
CA VAL A 179 -27.73 -1.02 28.25
C VAL A 179 -27.36 0.42 28.55
N ARG A 180 -27.03 0.72 29.82
CA ARG A 180 -26.42 2.01 30.18
C ARG A 180 -24.95 2.07 29.76
N SER A 181 -24.37 3.26 29.54
CA SER A 181 -22.94 3.41 29.20
C SER A 181 -22.00 2.72 30.19
N ALA A 182 -22.35 2.78 31.48
CA ALA A 182 -21.63 2.07 32.54
C ALA A 182 -21.68 0.54 32.38
N GLU A 183 -22.81 -0.01 31.94
CA GLU A 183 -23.01 -1.44 31.67
C GLU A 183 -22.32 -1.86 30.36
N LEU A 184 -22.37 -1.04 29.30
CA LEU A 184 -21.55 -1.26 28.10
C LEU A 184 -20.06 -1.45 28.46
N ARG A 185 -19.54 -0.57 29.32
CA ARG A 185 -18.17 -0.66 29.82
C ARG A 185 -17.94 -1.92 30.65
N LYS A 186 -18.78 -2.20 31.64
CA LYS A 186 -18.57 -3.28 32.62
C LYS A 186 -18.82 -4.67 32.02
N THR A 187 -19.84 -4.82 31.19
CA THR A 187 -20.31 -6.10 30.65
C THR A 187 -19.58 -6.48 29.37
N TYR A 188 -19.30 -5.53 28.47
CA TYR A 188 -18.67 -5.81 27.19
C TYR A 188 -17.21 -5.35 27.16
N LEU A 189 -16.98 -4.03 27.22
CA LEU A 189 -15.66 -3.49 26.84
C LEU A 189 -14.54 -3.91 27.81
N SER A 190 -14.77 -3.90 29.11
CA SER A 190 -13.73 -4.23 30.10
C SER A 190 -13.31 -5.70 30.05
N PRO A 191 -14.21 -6.70 30.11
CA PRO A 191 -13.81 -8.11 30.03
C PRO A 191 -13.20 -8.45 28.68
N LEU A 192 -13.76 -7.96 27.56
CA LEU A 192 -13.21 -8.21 26.22
C LEU A 192 -11.82 -7.59 26.04
N ARG A 193 -11.60 -6.34 26.48
CA ARG A 193 -10.26 -5.73 26.40
C ARG A 193 -9.24 -6.42 27.30
N LYS A 194 -9.70 -6.93 28.45
CA LYS A 194 -8.86 -7.70 29.38
C LYS A 194 -8.40 -9.00 28.74
N SER A 195 -9.30 -9.75 28.08
CA SER A 195 -8.93 -11.01 27.41
C SER A 195 -8.03 -10.81 26.20
N LEU A 196 -8.18 -9.68 25.48
CA LEU A 196 -7.28 -9.31 24.38
C LEU A 196 -5.81 -9.11 24.80
N THR A 197 -5.52 -9.01 26.11
CA THR A 197 -4.17 -8.83 26.66
C THR A 197 -3.39 -7.76 25.87
N LEU A 198 -4.03 -6.61 25.67
CA LEU A 198 -3.46 -5.53 24.87
C LEU A 198 -2.16 -5.05 25.51
N LEU A 199 -1.13 -4.88 24.68
CA LEU A 199 0.19 -4.40 25.12
C LEU A 199 0.04 -3.13 25.98
N GLU A 200 -0.72 -2.17 25.49
CA GLU A 200 -0.91 -0.88 26.15
C GLU A 200 -1.59 -1.03 27.52
N SER A 201 -2.43 -2.05 27.71
CA SER A 201 -3.03 -2.35 29.02
C SER A 201 -1.99 -2.86 30.02
N LEU A 202 -1.08 -3.75 29.60
CA LEU A 202 0.02 -4.22 30.45
C LEU A 202 0.99 -3.07 30.79
N MET A 203 1.32 -2.23 29.82
CA MET A 203 2.16 -1.05 30.02
C MET A 203 1.53 -0.07 31.02
N CYS A 204 0.24 0.23 30.91
CA CYS A 204 -0.47 1.11 31.84
C CYS A 204 -0.54 0.51 33.25
N ALA A 205 -0.70 -0.80 33.37
CA ALA A 205 -0.70 -1.51 34.65
C ALA A 205 0.71 -1.69 35.24
N LYS A 206 1.75 -1.26 34.54
CA LYS A 206 3.18 -1.49 34.88
C LYS A 206 3.55 -2.98 35.01
N GLU A 207 2.79 -3.85 34.36
CA GLU A 207 3.01 -5.30 34.36
C GLU A 207 3.96 -5.72 33.22
N TRP A 208 5.15 -5.09 33.18
CA TRP A 208 6.11 -5.25 32.08
C TRP A 208 6.55 -6.70 31.87
N GLU A 209 6.76 -7.45 32.96
CA GLU A 209 7.18 -8.86 32.93
C GLU A 209 6.18 -9.80 32.23
N LYS A 210 4.91 -9.39 32.10
CA LYS A 210 3.89 -10.18 31.39
C LYS A 210 3.90 -9.94 29.87
N ILE A 211 4.70 -8.99 29.37
CA ILE A 211 4.75 -8.65 27.94
C ILE A 211 5.53 -9.72 27.19
N ASN A 212 4.84 -10.45 26.32
CA ASN A 212 5.47 -11.35 25.37
C ASN A 212 5.93 -10.59 24.12
N LEU A 213 7.22 -10.25 24.05
CA LEU A 213 7.83 -9.50 22.95
C LEU A 213 7.63 -10.16 21.57
N ASN A 214 7.53 -11.49 21.48
CA ASN A 214 7.27 -12.21 20.24
C ASN A 214 5.84 -12.02 19.69
N LYS A 215 4.90 -11.64 20.56
CA LYS A 215 3.49 -11.39 20.19
C LYS A 215 3.17 -9.91 20.00
N VAL A 216 4.15 -9.02 20.21
CA VAL A 216 3.94 -7.58 20.06
C VAL A 216 3.66 -7.25 18.59
N PRO A 217 2.56 -6.53 18.28
CA PRO A 217 2.26 -6.09 16.92
C PRO A 217 3.33 -5.14 16.36
N SER A 218 3.53 -5.17 15.05
CA SER A 218 4.64 -4.47 14.36
C SER A 218 4.69 -2.97 14.63
N VAL A 219 3.54 -2.29 14.56
CA VAL A 219 3.45 -0.84 14.80
C VAL A 219 3.74 -0.51 16.27
N ALA A 220 3.29 -1.36 17.20
CA ALA A 220 3.55 -1.17 18.61
C ALA A 220 5.04 -1.38 18.92
N MET A 221 5.67 -2.40 18.32
CA MET A 221 7.11 -2.63 18.41
C MET A 221 7.90 -1.43 17.85
N LYS A 222 7.49 -0.89 16.70
CA LYS A 222 8.09 0.33 16.13
C LYS A 222 7.99 1.53 17.06
N ASN A 223 6.89 1.70 17.79
CA ASN A 223 6.70 2.87 18.66
C ASN A 223 7.41 2.73 20.01
N HIS A 224 7.45 1.54 20.57
CA HIS A 224 7.91 1.29 21.94
C HIS A 224 9.30 0.66 22.06
N GLY A 225 9.78 0.01 20.99
CA GLY A 225 11.08 -0.65 20.91
C GLY A 225 12.22 0.22 20.36
N LYS A 226 11.98 1.51 20.15
CA LYS A 226 13.02 2.47 19.74
C LYS A 226 14.06 2.68 20.86
N PRO A 227 15.27 3.14 20.51
CA PRO A 227 16.28 3.50 21.49
C PRO A 227 15.73 4.48 22.54
N LYS A 228 16.00 4.23 23.82
CA LYS A 228 15.57 5.04 24.96
C LYS A 228 14.04 5.18 25.07
N HIS A 229 13.25 4.22 24.57
CA HIS A 229 11.79 4.19 24.75
C HIS A 229 11.34 3.12 25.75
N ALA A 230 10.05 2.79 25.75
CA ALA A 230 9.38 2.04 26.80
C ALA A 230 10.02 0.67 27.08
N PHE A 231 10.33 -0.12 26.05
CA PHE A 231 10.89 -1.45 26.27
C PHE A 231 12.30 -1.40 26.82
N GLU A 232 13.16 -0.55 26.29
CA GLU A 232 14.53 -0.41 26.81
C GLU A 232 14.55 0.20 28.23
N ARG A 233 13.62 1.11 28.55
CA ARG A 233 13.54 1.74 29.89
C ARG A 233 13.00 0.81 30.97
N HIS A 234 12.07 -0.08 30.63
CA HIS A 234 11.34 -0.87 31.61
C HIS A 234 11.61 -2.37 31.55
N LEU A 235 12.20 -2.86 30.45
CA LEU A 235 12.58 -4.25 30.23
C LEU A 235 14.00 -4.34 29.64
N PRO A 236 15.02 -3.66 30.18
CA PRO A 236 16.34 -3.57 29.55
C PRO A 236 16.95 -4.94 29.26
N ASP A 237 16.99 -5.83 30.26
CA ASP A 237 17.63 -7.14 30.14
C ASP A 237 16.83 -8.10 29.25
N ALA A 238 15.52 -8.16 29.45
CA ALA A 238 14.62 -8.99 28.66
C ALA A 238 14.58 -8.55 27.19
N PHE A 239 14.57 -7.24 26.93
CA PHE A 239 14.56 -6.70 25.57
C PHE A 239 15.92 -6.88 24.87
N ALA A 240 17.03 -6.69 25.59
CA ALA A 240 18.36 -6.94 25.04
C ALA A 240 18.55 -8.42 24.68
N THR A 241 18.16 -9.32 25.58
CA THR A 241 18.19 -10.78 25.34
C THR A 241 17.30 -11.15 24.15
N TRP A 242 16.08 -10.62 24.10
CA TRP A 242 15.15 -10.87 23.00
C TRP A 242 15.71 -10.36 21.65
N LYS A 243 16.34 -9.17 21.62
CA LYS A 243 17.00 -8.63 20.43
C LYS A 243 18.17 -9.50 19.97
N ALA A 244 18.99 -10.01 20.89
CA ALA A 244 20.09 -10.91 20.54
C ALA A 244 19.59 -12.19 19.85
N GLY A 245 18.47 -12.75 20.34
CA GLY A 245 17.83 -13.92 19.74
C GLY A 245 17.23 -13.69 18.35
N LEU A 246 17.01 -12.44 17.91
CA LEU A 246 16.50 -12.15 16.57
C LEU A 246 17.53 -12.53 15.50
N LYS A 247 18.82 -12.36 15.82
CA LYS A 247 19.93 -12.68 14.91
C LYS A 247 20.11 -14.19 14.72
N THR A 248 19.85 -14.97 15.76
CA THR A 248 19.97 -16.44 15.72
C THR A 248 18.67 -17.14 15.29
N GLY A 249 17.55 -16.41 15.26
CA GLY A 249 16.22 -16.95 14.95
C GLY A 249 15.50 -17.60 16.14
N GLU A 250 16.06 -17.50 17.34
CA GLU A 250 15.45 -17.97 18.60
C GLU A 250 14.20 -17.16 18.97
N THR A 251 14.17 -15.89 18.60
CA THR A 251 13.03 -14.99 18.82
C THR A 251 12.47 -14.49 17.49
N LYS A 252 11.22 -13.99 17.52
CA LYS A 252 10.51 -13.56 16.31
C LYS A 252 9.94 -12.16 16.49
N VAL A 253 10.00 -11.37 15.43
CA VAL A 253 9.36 -10.06 15.35
C VAL A 253 8.22 -10.09 14.33
N ASN A 254 7.08 -9.50 14.68
CA ASN A 254 6.03 -9.27 13.71
C ASN A 254 6.38 -8.00 12.91
N ALA A 255 6.55 -8.09 11.59
CA ALA A 255 6.80 -6.92 10.74
C ALA A 255 5.90 -6.81 9.51
N ALA A 256 5.05 -7.81 9.24
CA ALA A 256 4.31 -7.94 7.98
C ALA A 256 3.38 -6.77 7.61
N VAL A 257 3.03 -5.90 8.56
CA VAL A 257 2.18 -4.72 8.33
C VAL A 257 2.95 -3.39 8.37
N LEU A 258 4.28 -3.43 8.45
CA LEU A 258 5.13 -2.24 8.30
C LEU A 258 5.41 -1.98 6.83
N TYR A 259 5.52 -0.71 6.48
CA TYR A 259 6.01 -0.34 5.16
C TYR A 259 7.55 -0.31 5.15
N PRO A 260 8.23 -0.68 4.05
CA PRO A 260 9.69 -0.71 3.97
C PRO A 260 10.37 0.61 4.39
N HIS A 261 9.84 1.74 3.93
CA HIS A 261 10.37 3.08 4.28
C HIS A 261 10.37 3.35 5.78
N GLN A 262 9.47 2.72 6.55
CA GLN A 262 9.38 2.92 8.00
C GLN A 262 10.54 2.30 8.78
N ILE A 263 11.24 1.34 8.16
CA ILE A 263 12.46 0.71 8.69
C ILE A 263 13.66 1.47 8.18
N VAL A 264 13.70 1.76 6.87
CA VAL A 264 14.79 2.50 6.21
C VAL A 264 14.96 3.92 6.76
N ASP A 265 13.88 4.61 7.13
CA ASP A 265 13.90 5.96 7.71
C ASP A 265 14.90 6.10 8.87
N ALA A 266 15.02 5.09 9.73
CA ALA A 266 15.98 5.11 10.83
C ALA A 266 17.43 5.18 10.33
N TYR A 267 17.82 4.32 9.40
CA TYR A 267 19.17 4.29 8.83
C TYR A 267 19.43 5.45 7.88
N TYR A 268 18.41 5.89 7.15
CA TYR A 268 18.48 7.07 6.30
C TYR A 268 18.86 8.31 7.13
N ASN A 269 18.32 8.44 8.35
CA ASN A 269 18.65 9.54 9.28
C ASN A 269 19.91 9.29 10.12
N GLY A 270 20.72 8.28 9.78
CA GLY A 270 22.02 8.04 10.40
C GLY A 270 21.98 7.26 11.72
N GLN A 271 20.87 6.57 12.04
CA GLN A 271 20.85 5.66 13.19
C GLN A 271 21.88 4.53 12.95
N PRO A 272 22.67 4.15 13.97
CA PRO A 272 23.53 2.97 13.90
C PRO A 272 22.74 1.68 13.62
N LYS A 273 23.43 0.66 13.11
CA LYS A 273 22.86 -0.67 12.90
C LYS A 273 22.10 -1.16 14.15
N ASP A 274 20.90 -1.68 13.94
CA ASP A 274 20.02 -2.18 15.00
C ASP A 274 19.39 -3.51 14.58
N GLU A 275 19.66 -4.57 15.35
CA GLU A 275 19.19 -5.93 15.06
C GLU A 275 17.66 -6.06 14.99
N LEU A 276 16.89 -5.18 15.68
CA LEU A 276 15.43 -5.15 15.53
C LEU A 276 15.02 -4.72 14.13
N LEU A 277 15.66 -3.68 13.59
CA LEU A 277 15.34 -3.16 12.26
C LEU A 277 15.78 -4.14 11.16
N GLU A 278 16.96 -4.76 11.32
CA GLU A 278 17.44 -5.82 10.43
C GLU A 278 16.48 -7.03 10.42
N ALA A 279 16.02 -7.48 11.59
CA ALA A 279 15.06 -8.59 11.67
C ALA A 279 13.69 -8.22 11.09
N GLN A 280 13.21 -6.99 11.31
CA GLN A 280 11.97 -6.50 10.69
C GLN A 280 12.09 -6.47 9.17
N TRP A 281 13.25 -6.05 8.64
CA TRP A 281 13.51 -6.07 7.22
C TRP A 281 13.52 -7.48 6.64
N ALA A 282 14.20 -8.42 7.30
CA ALA A 282 14.25 -9.82 6.85
C ALA A 282 12.85 -10.45 6.76
N VAL A 283 11.93 -10.09 7.66
CA VAL A 283 10.52 -10.51 7.59
C VAL A 283 9.82 -9.92 6.36
N LEU A 284 10.04 -8.64 6.04
CA LEU A 284 9.48 -8.02 4.83
C LEU A 284 10.08 -8.61 3.55
N GLU A 285 11.38 -8.89 3.53
CA GLU A 285 12.07 -9.49 2.38
C GLU A 285 11.52 -10.90 2.13
N THR A 286 11.37 -11.71 3.19
CA THR A 286 10.76 -13.04 3.10
C THR A 286 9.32 -12.97 2.57
N ALA A 287 8.51 -12.05 3.09
CA ALA A 287 7.14 -11.85 2.60
C ALA A 287 7.10 -11.40 1.14
N THR A 288 8.04 -10.54 0.72
CA THR A 288 8.10 -10.05 -0.66
C THR A 288 8.56 -11.15 -1.62
N ARG A 289 9.53 -11.99 -1.23
CA ARG A 289 9.94 -13.18 -1.98
C ARG A 289 8.79 -14.18 -2.16
N ALA A 290 7.90 -14.28 -1.16
CA ALA A 290 6.73 -15.16 -1.24
C ALA A 290 5.66 -14.67 -2.23
N LEU A 291 5.74 -13.40 -2.71
CA LEU A 291 4.83 -12.90 -3.75
C LEU A 291 5.14 -13.50 -5.14
N GLY A 292 6.37 -13.97 -5.34
CA GLY A 292 6.84 -14.55 -6.60
C GLY A 292 8.32 -14.29 -6.85
N THR A 293 8.84 -14.89 -7.91
CA THR A 293 10.25 -14.72 -8.31
C THR A 293 10.39 -13.54 -9.27
N LEU A 294 11.36 -12.67 -9.00
CA LEU A 294 11.84 -11.67 -9.94
C LEU A 294 13.11 -12.18 -10.63
N THR A 295 13.01 -12.34 -11.95
CA THR A 295 14.14 -12.56 -12.85
C THR A 295 14.15 -11.44 -13.88
N GLN A 296 15.33 -11.07 -14.37
CA GLN A 296 15.57 -10.12 -15.44
C GLN A 296 14.85 -8.81 -15.17
N THR A 297 14.88 -8.39 -13.91
CA THR A 297 14.17 -7.20 -13.43
C THR A 297 15.21 -6.20 -12.97
N LEU A 298 15.21 -5.04 -13.61
CA LEU A 298 15.99 -3.89 -13.18
C LEU A 298 15.07 -2.92 -12.44
N VAL A 299 15.56 -2.34 -11.37
CA VAL A 299 14.85 -1.28 -10.65
C VAL A 299 15.52 0.05 -10.93
N MET A 300 14.69 1.03 -11.23
CA MET A 300 15.07 2.42 -11.34
C MET A 300 14.52 3.19 -10.15
N SER A 301 15.42 3.76 -9.34
CA SER A 301 15.08 4.45 -8.10
C SER A 301 15.22 5.96 -8.29
N ASP A 302 14.10 6.66 -8.15
CA ASP A 302 14.07 8.12 -8.18
C ASP A 302 14.49 8.72 -6.86
N VAL A 303 15.51 9.56 -6.91
CA VAL A 303 16.04 10.31 -5.78
C VAL A 303 16.32 11.76 -6.19
N SER A 304 15.59 12.25 -7.18
CA SER A 304 15.60 13.65 -7.58
C SER A 304 15.11 14.56 -6.44
N GLY A 305 15.29 15.87 -6.61
CA GLY A 305 14.92 16.86 -5.59
C GLY A 305 13.43 16.85 -5.21
N SER A 306 12.53 16.52 -6.15
CA SER A 306 11.08 16.46 -5.92
C SER A 306 10.69 15.33 -4.96
N MET A 307 11.50 14.27 -4.90
CA MET A 307 11.30 13.12 -4.01
C MET A 307 11.57 13.44 -2.53
N SER A 308 11.94 14.67 -2.17
CA SER A 308 12.29 15.03 -0.79
C SER A 308 11.26 14.59 0.26
N GLY A 309 11.75 14.13 1.40
CA GLY A 309 10.91 13.64 2.50
C GLY A 309 10.56 12.15 2.37
N THR A 310 9.28 11.79 2.56
CA THR A 310 8.83 10.40 2.54
C THR A 310 9.02 9.69 1.19
N PRO A 311 8.74 10.31 0.02
CA PRO A 311 8.93 9.65 -1.27
C PRO A 311 10.37 9.14 -1.49
N MET A 312 11.39 9.90 -1.09
CA MET A 312 12.81 9.51 -1.13
C MET A 312 13.06 8.23 -0.33
N GLN A 313 12.53 8.17 0.89
CA GLN A 313 12.68 7.01 1.76
C GLN A 313 11.97 5.79 1.18
N VAL A 314 10.83 5.99 0.52
CA VAL A 314 10.10 4.93 -0.18
C VAL A 314 10.88 4.44 -1.39
N SER A 315 11.42 5.34 -2.20
CA SER A 315 12.23 5.00 -3.38
C SER A 315 13.44 4.17 -3.00
N ILE A 316 14.24 4.62 -2.03
CA ILE A 316 15.41 3.88 -1.52
C ILE A 316 14.97 2.51 -0.96
N ALA A 317 13.90 2.48 -0.17
CA ALA A 317 13.45 1.22 0.44
C ALA A 317 12.94 0.22 -0.61
N LEU A 318 12.13 0.65 -1.58
CA LEU A 318 11.66 -0.23 -2.65
C LEU A 318 12.81 -0.61 -3.59
N GLY A 319 13.74 0.30 -3.88
CA GLY A 319 14.97 0.06 -4.61
C GLY A 319 15.78 -1.09 -4.02
N ILE A 320 16.07 -1.03 -2.72
CA ILE A 320 16.77 -2.10 -2.00
C ILE A 320 15.93 -3.38 -1.97
N MET A 321 14.64 -3.28 -1.63
CA MET A 321 13.76 -4.45 -1.50
C MET A 321 13.70 -5.24 -2.80
N VAL A 322 13.34 -4.58 -3.89
CA VAL A 322 13.13 -5.24 -5.17
C VAL A 322 14.45 -5.78 -5.74
N SER A 323 15.53 -4.98 -5.77
CA SER A 323 16.84 -5.45 -6.27
C SER A 323 17.41 -6.61 -5.46
N SER A 324 17.15 -6.67 -4.14
CA SER A 324 17.61 -7.77 -3.29
C SER A 324 16.91 -9.09 -3.56
N ILE A 325 15.67 -9.06 -4.06
CA ILE A 325 14.90 -10.27 -4.34
C ILE A 325 15.04 -10.76 -5.79
N VAL A 326 15.65 -9.96 -6.66
CA VAL A 326 16.05 -10.41 -8.01
C VAL A 326 17.06 -11.55 -7.88
N SER A 327 16.89 -12.59 -8.69
CA SER A 327 17.57 -13.88 -8.53
C SER A 327 18.68 -14.15 -9.55
N ASP A 328 18.99 -13.18 -10.42
CA ASP A 328 19.98 -13.31 -11.49
C ASP A 328 20.98 -12.14 -11.49
N GLU A 329 21.57 -11.83 -12.64
CA GLU A 329 22.67 -10.86 -12.79
C GLU A 329 22.29 -9.41 -12.44
N PHE A 330 21.01 -9.10 -12.26
CA PHE A 330 20.54 -7.81 -11.79
C PHE A 330 20.35 -7.75 -10.26
N HIS A 331 20.74 -8.80 -9.54
CA HIS A 331 20.71 -8.84 -8.08
C HIS A 331 21.50 -7.67 -7.47
N ASN A 332 20.89 -6.93 -6.55
CA ASN A 332 21.41 -5.71 -5.93
C ASN A 332 21.84 -4.61 -6.92
N LEU A 333 21.41 -4.66 -8.18
CA LEU A 333 21.68 -3.62 -9.17
C LEU A 333 20.49 -2.66 -9.26
N VAL A 334 20.77 -1.36 -9.16
CA VAL A 334 19.78 -0.30 -9.34
C VAL A 334 20.28 0.70 -10.39
N LEU A 335 19.36 1.22 -11.19
CA LEU A 335 19.60 2.34 -12.09
C LEU A 335 19.18 3.64 -11.41
N THR A 336 20.07 4.64 -11.40
CA THR A 336 19.75 5.96 -10.87
C THR A 336 18.79 6.70 -11.79
N PHE A 337 17.75 7.34 -11.23
CA PHE A 337 16.84 8.19 -12.00
C PHE A 337 17.11 9.66 -11.69
N GLU A 338 17.91 10.26 -12.56
CA GLU A 338 18.44 11.63 -12.42
C GLU A 338 18.93 12.11 -13.80
N SER A 339 19.66 13.24 -13.86
CA SER A 339 20.03 13.87 -15.14
C SER A 339 21.14 13.10 -15.88
N SER A 340 21.81 12.19 -15.19
CA SER A 340 22.83 11.31 -15.77
C SER A 340 22.71 9.92 -15.14
N PRO A 341 21.73 9.12 -15.60
CA PRO A 341 21.46 7.79 -15.05
C PRO A 341 22.69 6.88 -15.03
N ARG A 342 22.91 6.21 -13.91
CA ARG A 342 24.05 5.32 -13.68
C ARG A 342 23.60 4.02 -13.03
N PHE A 343 24.27 2.93 -13.39
CA PHE A 343 24.13 1.68 -12.66
C PHE A 343 24.89 1.78 -11.35
N HIS A 344 24.20 1.47 -10.25
CA HIS A 344 24.76 1.41 -8.90
C HIS A 344 24.54 0.02 -8.33
N HIS A 345 25.63 -0.64 -7.95
CA HIS A 345 25.56 -1.90 -7.22
C HIS A 345 25.43 -1.60 -5.72
N ILE A 346 24.38 -2.14 -5.10
CA ILE A 346 24.12 -1.96 -3.68
C ILE A 346 25.00 -2.92 -2.89
N ASP A 347 25.98 -2.35 -2.19
CA ASP A 347 26.93 -3.11 -1.39
C ASP A 347 26.47 -3.28 0.05
N GLY A 348 26.76 -4.47 0.60
CA GLY A 348 26.69 -4.76 2.03
C GLY A 348 25.68 -5.84 2.43
N ASP A 349 26.00 -6.53 3.53
CA ASP A 349 25.26 -7.71 4.01
C ASP A 349 24.11 -7.38 4.97
N SER A 350 23.93 -6.11 5.31
CA SER A 350 22.88 -5.63 6.24
C SER A 350 22.07 -4.52 5.59
N LEU A 351 20.81 -4.37 5.99
CA LEU A 351 19.98 -3.26 5.53
C LEU A 351 20.68 -1.92 5.81
N HIS A 352 21.29 -1.76 6.99
CA HIS A 352 22.05 -0.56 7.32
C HIS A 352 23.14 -0.24 6.28
N ALA A 353 23.93 -1.24 5.87
CA ALA A 353 24.96 -1.06 4.85
C ALA A 353 24.37 -0.77 3.47
N LYS A 354 23.31 -1.49 3.08
CA LYS A 354 22.60 -1.30 1.80
C LYS A 354 22.00 0.10 1.68
N VAL A 355 21.35 0.60 2.76
CA VAL A 355 20.83 1.97 2.83
C VAL A 355 21.96 2.98 2.70
N LYS A 356 23.08 2.77 3.38
CA LYS A 356 24.25 3.66 3.28
C LYS A 356 24.85 3.67 1.87
N SER A 357 24.96 2.50 1.23
CA SER A 357 25.45 2.36 -0.15
C SER A 357 24.56 3.10 -1.13
N LEU A 358 23.25 2.81 -1.13
CA LEU A 358 22.31 3.43 -2.06
C LEU A 358 22.18 4.94 -1.79
N ARG A 359 22.06 5.38 -0.54
CA ARG A 359 22.04 6.81 -0.19
C ARG A 359 23.29 7.56 -0.65
N GLY A 360 24.45 6.88 -0.67
CA GLY A 360 25.74 7.47 -0.96
C GLY A 360 26.13 7.49 -2.44
N ALA A 361 25.33 6.92 -3.34
CA ALA A 361 25.64 7.01 -4.76
C ALA A 361 25.57 8.46 -5.28
N PRO A 362 26.12 8.74 -6.47
CA PRO A 362 26.02 10.07 -7.06
C PRO A 362 24.58 10.24 -7.52
N TRP A 363 23.81 11.08 -6.83
CA TRP A 363 22.46 11.42 -7.25
C TRP A 363 22.20 12.93 -7.15
N GLY A 364 21.53 13.51 -8.15
CA GLY A 364 21.04 14.89 -8.12
C GLY A 364 20.57 15.42 -9.47
N GLY A 365 19.90 16.57 -9.43
CA GLY A 365 19.36 17.21 -10.63
C GLY A 365 17.93 16.77 -10.95
N SER A 366 17.60 16.86 -12.23
CA SER A 366 16.28 16.58 -12.79
C SER A 366 16.26 15.18 -13.44
N THR A 367 15.12 14.66 -13.86
CA THR A 367 14.90 13.25 -14.20
C THR A 367 14.86 13.01 -15.72
N ASP A 368 15.72 12.14 -16.28
CA ASP A 368 15.74 11.83 -17.74
C ASP A 368 15.45 10.35 -18.04
N PHE A 369 14.22 10.07 -18.49
CA PHE A 369 13.75 8.72 -18.78
C PHE A 369 14.39 8.12 -20.03
N ALA A 370 14.54 8.91 -21.09
CA ALA A 370 15.17 8.44 -22.31
C ALA A 370 16.65 8.06 -22.10
N ALA A 371 17.38 8.85 -21.32
CA ALA A 371 18.77 8.57 -20.97
C ALA A 371 18.90 7.27 -20.15
N ALA A 372 17.97 7.01 -19.23
CA ALA A 372 17.97 5.79 -18.44
C ALA A 372 17.84 4.54 -19.32
N PHE A 373 16.94 4.57 -20.32
CA PHE A 373 16.77 3.46 -21.27
C PHE A 373 17.97 3.30 -22.18
N ARG A 374 18.55 4.40 -22.66
CA ARG A 374 19.80 4.36 -23.43
C ARG A 374 20.95 3.80 -22.62
N ALA A 375 20.99 4.03 -21.31
CA ALA A 375 21.97 3.40 -20.42
C ALA A 375 21.79 1.87 -20.39
N VAL A 376 20.55 1.37 -20.39
CA VAL A 376 20.24 -0.07 -20.49
C VAL A 376 20.70 -0.64 -21.83
N ILE A 377 20.39 0.02 -22.96
CA ILE A 377 20.87 -0.40 -24.29
C ILE A 377 22.41 -0.43 -24.30
N HIS A 378 23.05 0.64 -23.83
CA HIS A 378 24.50 0.76 -23.78
C HIS A 378 25.13 -0.33 -22.91
N LEU A 379 24.53 -0.67 -21.76
CA LEU A 379 24.97 -1.79 -20.93
C LEU A 379 24.95 -3.10 -21.75
N GLY A 380 23.83 -3.38 -22.41
CA GLY A 380 23.68 -4.57 -23.26
C GLY A 380 24.76 -4.65 -24.32
N VAL A 381 24.91 -3.60 -25.13
CA VAL A 381 25.89 -3.56 -26.23
C VAL A 381 27.33 -3.64 -25.72
N SER A 382 27.69 -2.83 -24.72
CA SER A 382 29.08 -2.75 -24.23
C SER A 382 29.55 -4.01 -23.51
N LYS A 383 28.63 -4.73 -22.86
CA LYS A 383 28.91 -6.01 -22.19
C LYS A 383 28.58 -7.23 -23.05
N GLN A 384 28.09 -7.02 -24.28
CA GLN A 384 27.66 -8.07 -25.20
C GLN A 384 26.65 -9.03 -24.54
N ILE A 385 25.70 -8.48 -23.78
CA ILE A 385 24.66 -9.26 -23.10
C ILE A 385 23.76 -9.89 -24.18
N PRO A 386 23.55 -11.22 -24.15
CA PRO A 386 22.60 -11.87 -25.06
C PRO A 386 21.19 -11.30 -24.89
N ARG A 387 20.42 -11.24 -25.98
CA ARG A 387 19.04 -10.68 -25.97
C ARG A 387 18.17 -11.32 -24.89
N GLU A 388 18.29 -12.63 -24.73
CA GLU A 388 17.56 -13.42 -23.74
C GLU A 388 17.97 -13.18 -22.29
N ARG A 389 19.10 -12.49 -22.04
CA ARG A 389 19.62 -12.13 -20.72
C ARG A 389 19.42 -10.66 -20.35
N MET A 390 19.00 -9.83 -21.30
CA MET A 390 18.64 -8.44 -21.02
C MET A 390 17.48 -8.35 -20.01
N PRO A 391 17.33 -7.22 -19.29
CA PRO A 391 16.17 -7.01 -18.45
C PRO A 391 14.87 -7.16 -19.25
N LYS A 392 13.96 -8.00 -18.76
CA LYS A 392 12.59 -8.14 -19.27
C LYS A 392 11.62 -7.19 -18.58
N LYS A 393 11.96 -6.71 -17.37
CA LYS A 393 11.13 -5.79 -16.59
C LYS A 393 11.98 -4.62 -16.10
N LEU A 394 11.44 -3.42 -16.19
CA LEU A 394 12.00 -2.22 -15.60
C LEU A 394 10.97 -1.61 -14.64
N ILE A 395 11.27 -1.66 -13.34
CA ILE A 395 10.40 -1.09 -12.30
C ILE A 395 10.89 0.31 -11.96
N VAL A 396 10.06 1.31 -12.23
CA VAL A 396 10.36 2.72 -12.06
C VAL A 396 9.65 3.23 -10.81
N VAL A 397 10.41 3.44 -9.73
CA VAL A 397 9.88 3.97 -8.48
C VAL A 397 10.11 5.47 -8.44
N SER A 398 9.06 6.26 -8.60
CA SER A 398 9.14 7.72 -8.77
C SER A 398 7.84 8.41 -8.32
N ASP A 399 7.88 9.72 -8.18
CA ASP A 399 6.69 10.57 -8.02
C ASP A 399 5.93 10.80 -9.34
N MET A 400 6.37 10.17 -10.43
CA MET A 400 5.82 10.30 -11.79
C MET A 400 5.98 11.70 -12.41
N GLN A 401 6.81 12.58 -11.83
CA GLN A 401 7.08 13.90 -12.38
C GLN A 401 8.20 13.84 -13.42
N PHE A 402 7.90 13.28 -14.59
CA PHE A 402 8.83 13.28 -15.72
C PHE A 402 9.15 14.73 -16.16
N ASP A 403 10.39 14.97 -16.58
CA ASP A 403 10.86 16.30 -16.96
C ASP A 403 10.40 16.73 -18.35
N ARG A 404 10.53 18.02 -18.62
CA ARG A 404 10.35 18.65 -19.94
C ARG A 404 11.07 17.93 -21.11
N ALA A 405 12.11 17.15 -20.88
CA ALA A 405 12.77 16.32 -21.91
C ALA A 405 11.91 15.12 -22.34
N ASP A 406 11.01 14.67 -21.46
CA ASP A 406 10.11 13.53 -21.63
C ASP A 406 8.73 13.91 -22.20
N ARG A 407 8.71 15.03 -22.92
CA ARG A 407 7.53 15.78 -23.36
C ARG A 407 6.52 15.05 -24.24
N ASN A 408 6.68 13.76 -24.52
CA ASN A 408 5.70 12.98 -25.27
C ASN A 408 5.97 11.48 -25.06
N PHE A 409 5.52 10.90 -23.94
CA PHE A 409 5.83 9.50 -23.59
C PHE A 409 5.55 8.52 -24.74
N GLU A 410 4.44 8.65 -25.47
CA GLU A 410 4.17 7.78 -26.63
C GLU A 410 5.25 7.90 -27.72
N THR A 411 5.73 9.12 -27.99
CA THR A 411 6.78 9.36 -28.98
C THR A 411 8.14 8.92 -28.45
N ASN A 412 8.43 9.16 -27.17
CA ASN A 412 9.67 8.72 -26.54
C ASN A 412 9.73 7.20 -26.46
N TYR A 413 8.65 6.54 -26.07
CA TYR A 413 8.53 5.08 -26.09
C TYR A 413 8.69 4.53 -27.50
N ALA A 414 8.07 5.15 -28.53
CA ALA A 414 8.24 4.73 -29.91
C ALA A 414 9.68 4.92 -30.42
N VAL A 415 10.37 5.99 -30.01
CA VAL A 415 11.79 6.22 -30.33
C VAL A 415 12.67 5.19 -29.61
N LEU A 416 12.46 4.99 -28.32
CA LEU A 416 13.19 3.99 -27.53
C LEU A 416 12.97 2.59 -28.08
N ALA A 417 11.76 2.24 -28.50
CA ALA A 417 11.47 0.95 -29.14
C ALA A 417 12.28 0.76 -30.43
N LYS A 418 12.44 1.81 -31.24
CA LYS A 418 13.33 1.76 -32.42
C LYS A 418 14.79 1.62 -32.04
N GLU A 419 15.26 2.31 -31.00
CA GLU A 419 16.64 2.21 -30.51
C GLU A 419 16.95 0.81 -29.96
N PHE A 420 16.04 0.21 -29.18
CA PHE A 420 16.16 -1.18 -28.71
C PHE A 420 16.20 -2.17 -29.88
N ALA A 421 15.29 -2.04 -30.84
CA ALA A 421 15.25 -2.90 -32.01
C ALA A 421 16.53 -2.77 -32.86
N ALA A 422 17.06 -1.56 -33.04
CA ALA A 422 18.32 -1.33 -33.75
C ALA A 422 19.53 -1.95 -33.04
N ALA A 423 19.48 -2.06 -31.71
CA ALA A 423 20.47 -2.75 -30.89
C ALA A 423 20.21 -4.26 -30.75
N ASN A 424 19.21 -4.82 -31.45
CA ASN A 424 18.79 -6.22 -31.40
C ASN A 424 18.31 -6.68 -30.00
N TYR A 425 17.64 -5.79 -29.27
CA TYR A 425 17.05 -6.03 -27.95
C TYR A 425 15.54 -5.78 -27.92
N ASP A 426 14.86 -6.41 -26.97
CA ASP A 426 13.44 -6.18 -26.70
C ASP A 426 13.27 -5.03 -25.70
N VAL A 427 12.21 -4.24 -25.87
CA VAL A 427 11.83 -3.24 -24.87
C VAL A 427 11.32 -3.97 -23.63
N PRO A 428 11.86 -3.71 -22.43
CA PRO A 428 11.36 -4.33 -21.21
C PRO A 428 9.91 -3.90 -20.93
N HIS A 429 9.15 -4.77 -20.26
CA HIS A 429 7.89 -4.40 -19.63
C HIS A 429 8.15 -3.31 -18.59
N LEU A 430 7.44 -2.19 -18.72
CA LEU A 430 7.60 -1.03 -17.86
C LEU A 430 6.59 -1.04 -16.73
N VAL A 431 7.08 -0.92 -15.51
CA VAL A 431 6.24 -0.86 -14.32
C VAL A 431 6.45 0.49 -13.67
N PHE A 432 5.50 1.41 -13.87
CA PHE A 432 5.50 2.70 -13.22
C PHE A 432 4.88 2.56 -11.83
N TRP A 433 5.69 2.81 -10.81
CA TRP A 433 5.30 2.76 -9.42
C TRP A 433 5.29 4.15 -8.81
N ASN A 434 4.10 4.75 -8.79
CA ASN A 434 3.90 6.07 -8.20
C ASN A 434 3.98 6.00 -6.66
N VAL A 435 4.85 6.83 -6.08
CA VAL A 435 5.02 6.97 -4.63
C VAL A 435 4.73 8.39 -4.12
N ASN A 436 4.11 9.24 -4.94
CA ASN A 436 3.64 10.56 -4.54
C ASN A 436 2.17 10.81 -4.96
N GLY A 437 1.30 11.03 -3.97
CA GLY A 437 -0.13 11.29 -4.19
C GLY A 437 -0.47 12.65 -4.77
N ASN A 438 0.51 13.54 -4.94
CA ASN A 438 0.31 14.86 -5.55
C ASN A 438 0.36 14.82 -7.08
N ALA A 439 0.95 13.78 -7.68
CA ALA A 439 0.95 13.61 -9.12
C ALA A 439 -0.46 13.21 -9.58
N MET A 440 -1.04 14.02 -10.45
CA MET A 440 -2.41 13.85 -10.97
C MET A 440 -2.44 13.22 -12.35
N ASP A 441 -1.28 12.94 -12.91
CA ASP A 441 -1.07 12.49 -14.27
C ASP A 441 -0.62 11.03 -14.34
N PHE A 442 -0.63 10.50 -15.56
CA PHE A 442 -0.31 9.10 -15.83
C PHE A 442 0.69 8.98 -16.96
N ALA A 443 1.71 8.15 -16.75
CA ALA A 443 2.75 7.87 -17.73
C ALA A 443 2.22 7.17 -18.99
N ALA A 444 1.07 6.50 -18.93
CA ALA A 444 0.53 5.73 -20.05
C ALA A 444 -0.99 5.61 -20.01
N LEU A 445 -1.58 5.28 -21.17
CA LEU A 445 -2.99 4.91 -21.31
C LEU A 445 -3.29 3.53 -20.73
N ALA A 446 -4.55 3.30 -20.37
CA ALA A 446 -5.03 2.04 -19.80
C ALA A 446 -4.83 0.83 -20.74
N THR A 447 -4.71 1.08 -22.04
CA THR A 447 -4.54 0.07 -23.10
C THR A 447 -3.10 -0.06 -23.59
N GLN A 448 -2.15 0.69 -23.03
CA GLN A 448 -0.76 0.66 -23.47
C GLN A 448 -0.14 -0.71 -23.13
N ALA A 449 0.20 -1.46 -24.17
CA ALA A 449 0.84 -2.77 -24.03
C ALA A 449 2.23 -2.64 -23.39
N SER A 450 2.62 -3.68 -22.64
CA SER A 450 3.90 -3.75 -21.92
C SER A 450 4.12 -2.61 -20.94
N VAL A 451 3.03 -2.10 -20.33
CA VAL A 451 3.08 -1.10 -19.27
C VAL A 451 2.14 -1.49 -18.13
N SER A 452 2.63 -1.39 -16.89
CA SER A 452 1.84 -1.51 -15.67
C SER A 452 1.89 -0.20 -14.89
N LEU A 453 0.75 0.26 -14.37
CA LEU A 453 0.67 1.38 -13.45
C LEU A 453 0.25 0.87 -12.07
N ILE A 454 1.08 1.10 -11.07
CA ILE A 454 0.82 0.76 -9.66
C ILE A 454 1.18 1.94 -8.76
N SER A 455 0.66 1.97 -7.54
CA SER A 455 0.99 3.03 -6.59
C SER A 455 0.84 2.65 -5.13
N GLY A 456 1.45 3.46 -4.27
CA GLY A 456 1.45 3.29 -2.82
C GLY A 456 2.76 2.71 -2.29
N PHE A 457 2.85 2.49 -0.98
CA PHE A 457 4.13 2.17 -0.31
C PHE A 457 4.27 0.70 0.06
N SER A 458 3.29 -0.12 -0.31
CA SER A 458 3.17 -1.54 0.06
C SER A 458 3.85 -2.42 -1.00
N PRO A 459 4.81 -3.28 -0.64
CA PRO A 459 5.35 -4.28 -1.57
C PRO A 459 4.30 -5.23 -2.14
N ASN A 460 3.18 -5.44 -1.44
CA ASN A 460 2.12 -6.35 -1.88
C ASN A 460 1.52 -5.95 -3.24
N VAL A 461 1.59 -4.67 -3.63
CA VAL A 461 1.11 -4.22 -4.94
C VAL A 461 1.90 -4.82 -6.11
N LEU A 462 3.13 -5.32 -5.86
CA LEU A 462 3.90 -6.06 -6.86
C LEU A 462 3.24 -7.38 -7.26
N LYS A 463 2.39 -7.96 -6.41
CA LYS A 463 1.75 -9.25 -6.69
C LYS A 463 1.04 -9.23 -8.05
N ALA A 464 0.34 -8.15 -8.37
CA ALA A 464 -0.36 -8.00 -9.64
C ALA A 464 0.59 -7.90 -10.85
N VAL A 465 1.75 -7.27 -10.66
CA VAL A 465 2.79 -7.15 -11.69
C VAL A 465 3.52 -8.48 -11.91
N LEU A 466 3.70 -9.25 -10.84
CA LEU A 466 4.34 -10.57 -10.86
C LEU A 466 3.45 -11.64 -11.49
N ALA A 467 2.15 -11.58 -11.23
CA ALA A 467 1.15 -12.52 -11.72
C ALA A 467 0.65 -12.20 -13.15
N GLY A 468 1.01 -11.03 -13.69
CA GLY A 468 0.57 -10.59 -15.02
C GLY A 468 1.07 -11.49 -16.15
N GLU A 469 0.28 -11.52 -17.22
CA GLU A 469 0.60 -12.21 -18.48
C GLU A 469 1.68 -11.46 -19.29
N ASP A 470 2.12 -12.05 -20.41
CA ASP A 470 3.05 -11.38 -21.32
C ASP A 470 2.47 -10.07 -21.87
N ALA A 471 3.28 -9.01 -21.85
CA ALA A 471 2.93 -7.66 -22.31
C ALA A 471 1.67 -7.05 -21.65
N PRO A 472 1.59 -6.99 -20.30
CA PRO A 472 0.38 -6.54 -19.62
C PRO A 472 0.15 -5.04 -19.86
N THR A 473 -1.12 -4.65 -19.87
CA THR A 473 -1.57 -3.25 -19.89
C THR A 473 -1.87 -2.76 -18.47
N PRO A 474 -2.01 -1.43 -18.24
CA PRO A 474 -2.42 -0.93 -16.93
C PRO A 474 -3.81 -1.43 -16.52
N PHE A 475 -4.72 -1.59 -17.49
CA PHE A 475 -6.04 -2.17 -17.24
C PHE A 475 -5.95 -3.64 -16.80
N GLN A 476 -5.17 -4.47 -17.49
CA GLN A 476 -4.95 -5.87 -17.08
C GLN A 476 -4.24 -5.99 -15.74
N THR A 477 -3.30 -5.08 -15.45
CA THR A 477 -2.61 -5.02 -14.15
C THR A 477 -3.62 -4.77 -13.03
N MET A 478 -4.51 -3.79 -13.20
CA MET A 478 -5.60 -3.53 -12.27
C MET A 478 -6.51 -4.77 -12.13
N LEU A 479 -6.97 -5.36 -13.24
CA LEU A 479 -7.82 -6.55 -13.19
C LEU A 479 -7.16 -7.70 -12.44
N THR A 480 -5.88 -7.95 -12.67
CA THR A 480 -5.10 -8.98 -11.95
C THR A 480 -5.11 -8.74 -10.45
N ALA A 481 -5.02 -7.48 -10.01
CA ALA A 481 -5.12 -7.12 -8.60
C ALA A 481 -6.54 -7.34 -8.03
N LEU A 482 -7.60 -7.02 -8.79
CA LEU A 482 -8.99 -7.07 -8.33
C LEU A 482 -9.66 -8.45 -8.45
N LEU A 483 -9.16 -9.30 -9.34
CA LEU A 483 -9.63 -10.68 -9.54
C LEU A 483 -8.87 -11.68 -8.67
N ASP A 484 -8.01 -11.21 -7.77
CA ASP A 484 -7.48 -12.04 -6.69
C ASP A 484 -8.64 -12.53 -5.81
N VAL A 485 -8.64 -13.83 -5.49
CA VAL A 485 -9.66 -14.48 -4.63
C VAL A 485 -9.88 -13.77 -3.31
N ARG A 486 -8.88 -13.02 -2.84
CA ARG A 486 -8.97 -12.15 -1.68
C ARG A 486 -10.12 -11.16 -1.76
N TYR A 487 -10.49 -10.68 -2.95
CA TYR A 487 -11.51 -9.66 -3.17
C TYR A 487 -12.87 -10.21 -3.64
N ASP A 488 -13.05 -11.54 -3.71
CA ASP A 488 -14.32 -12.17 -4.13
C ASP A 488 -15.48 -11.95 -3.17
N LEU A 489 -15.18 -11.63 -1.91
CA LEU A 489 -16.21 -11.27 -0.92
C LEU A 489 -16.91 -9.95 -1.25
N ILE A 490 -16.34 -9.12 -2.13
CA ILE A 490 -16.94 -7.86 -2.54
C ILE A 490 -17.81 -8.08 -3.77
N THR A 491 -19.10 -7.82 -3.61
CA THR A 491 -20.13 -8.06 -4.64
C THR A 491 -21.11 -6.89 -4.74
N LEU A 492 -21.87 -6.84 -5.84
CA LEU A 492 -22.99 -5.91 -5.95
C LEU A 492 -24.16 -6.40 -5.08
N PRO A 493 -24.96 -5.48 -4.52
CA PRO A 493 -26.19 -5.88 -3.84
C PRO A 493 -27.12 -6.58 -4.86
N PRO A 494 -27.92 -7.57 -4.43
CA PRO A 494 -28.88 -8.25 -5.31
C PRO A 494 -29.86 -7.25 -5.95
N GLU A 495 -30.42 -7.55 -7.12
CA GLU A 495 -31.45 -6.69 -7.72
C GLU A 495 -32.71 -6.64 -6.82
N ALA A 496 -33.42 -5.52 -6.81
CA ALA A 496 -34.46 -5.21 -5.82
C ALA A 496 -35.71 -6.12 -5.87
N ALA A 497 -35.77 -7.11 -6.76
CA ALA A 497 -36.90 -8.03 -6.87
C ALA A 497 -36.92 -9.13 -5.79
N ASP A 498 -35.80 -9.40 -5.10
CA ASP A 498 -35.69 -10.47 -4.09
C ASP A 498 -35.18 -10.00 -2.72
N ALA A 499 -35.16 -8.69 -2.48
CA ALA A 499 -34.60 -8.13 -1.25
C ALA A 499 -35.70 -7.70 -0.27
N ASP A 500 -36.44 -8.68 0.25
CA ASP A 500 -36.82 -8.58 1.67
C ASP A 500 -35.50 -8.71 2.44
N LEU A 501 -34.81 -7.58 2.63
CA LEU A 501 -33.67 -7.52 3.53
C LEU A 501 -34.25 -7.79 4.92
N GLY A 502 -34.34 -9.07 5.27
CA GLY A 502 -34.81 -9.62 6.54
C GLY A 502 -33.91 -9.22 7.70
N PHE A 503 -33.77 -7.93 7.91
CA PHE A 503 -33.21 -7.34 9.10
C PHE A 503 -34.39 -6.92 9.97
N GLU A 504 -34.89 -7.88 10.76
CA GLU A 504 -35.70 -7.53 11.93
C GLU A 504 -34.85 -6.63 12.82
N LEU A 505 -35.15 -5.34 12.81
CA LEU A 505 -34.75 -4.39 13.84
C LEU A 505 -35.49 -4.79 15.13
N VAL A 506 -34.85 -5.63 15.95
CA VAL A 506 -35.23 -5.86 17.35
C VAL A 506 -34.32 -5.08 18.28
#